data_AF-A0A7Y5R7G3-F1
#
_entry.id   AF-A0A7Y5R7G3-F1
#
_cell.length_a   1.000
_cell.length_b   1.000
_cell.length_c   1.000
_cell.angle_alpha   90.00
_cell.angle_beta   90.00
_cell.angle_gamma   90.00
#
_symmetry.space_group_name_H-M   'P 1'
#
loop_
_entity.id
_entity.type
_entity.pdbx_description
1 polymer ?
#
loop_
_entity_poly.entity_id
_entity_poly.type
_entity_poly.pdbx_seq_one_letter_code
_entity_poly.pdbx_strand_id
1 'polypeptide(L)'
;MRKTFFRLASALALAGVILGAFASHGLKDKISPDQIDSFQVGVRYHFYHSIAILAIAILLYFRKTSFLVWAGWVFAAGILLFSGSIYLLSTREWTGIDWSWLGPVTPLGGLLFITGWALLFLSSYQDNTLRNGGNGHHNSNGNGHKKAETHTVQASIASFWSS
;
A
#
# COMPACT_ATOMS: atom_id res chain seq x y z
N MET A 1 9.74 -7.33 5.23
CA MET A 1 8.47 -6.58 5.11
C MET A 1 8.38 -5.73 3.85
N ARG A 2 9.24 -4.72 3.60
CA ARG A 2 9.13 -3.85 2.40
C ARG A 2 9.01 -4.59 1.05
N LYS A 3 9.92 -5.54 0.76
CA LYS A 3 9.90 -6.33 -0.48
C LYS A 3 8.64 -7.19 -0.58
N THR A 4 8.18 -7.71 0.55
CA THR A 4 6.94 -8.50 0.66
C THR A 4 5.73 -7.66 0.29
N PHE A 5 5.57 -6.47 0.89
CA PHE A 5 4.46 -5.58 0.58
C PHE A 5 4.52 -5.03 -0.83
N PHE A 6 5.71 -4.76 -1.37
CA PHE A 6 5.84 -4.36 -2.76
C PHE A 6 5.32 -5.45 -3.71
N ARG A 7 5.78 -6.70 -3.54
CA ARG A 7 5.30 -7.85 -4.33
C ARG A 7 3.80 -8.08 -4.17
N LEU A 8 3.31 -8.01 -2.93
CA LEU A 8 1.90 -8.20 -2.61
C LEU A 8 1.04 -7.12 -3.28
N ALA A 9 1.41 -5.85 -3.13
CA ALA A 9 0.71 -4.74 -3.76
C ALA A 9 0.70 -4.83 -5.28
N SER A 10 1.83 -5.19 -5.90
CA SER A 10 1.90 -5.40 -7.35
C SER A 10 0.99 -6.54 -7.80
N ALA A 11 0.97 -7.66 -7.08
CA ALA A 11 0.11 -8.80 -7.39
C ALA A 11 -1.39 -8.46 -7.24
N LEU A 12 -1.75 -7.75 -6.16
CA LEU A 12 -3.13 -7.31 -5.93
C LEU A 12 -3.57 -6.27 -6.96
N ALA A 13 -2.74 -5.26 -7.27
CA ALA A 13 -3.04 -4.29 -8.31
C ALA A 13 -3.21 -4.94 -9.69
N LEU A 14 -2.35 -5.89 -10.04
CA LEU A 14 -2.48 -6.70 -11.26
C LEU A 14 -3.82 -7.45 -11.28
N ALA A 15 -4.16 -8.13 -10.18
CA ALA A 15 -5.44 -8.84 -10.06
C ALA A 15 -6.63 -7.88 -10.18
N GLY A 16 -6.56 -6.69 -9.56
CA GLY A 16 -7.58 -5.66 -9.67
C GLY A 16 -7.81 -5.20 -11.11
N VAL A 17 -6.74 -5.01 -11.90
CA VAL A 17 -6.85 -4.66 -13.33
C VAL A 17 -7.51 -5.80 -14.13
N ILE A 18 -7.08 -7.04 -13.91
CA ILE A 18 -7.66 -8.21 -14.58
C ILE A 18 -9.15 -8.34 -14.27
N LEU A 19 -9.52 -8.22 -12.99
CA LEU A 19 -10.92 -8.32 -12.54
C LEU A 19 -11.76 -7.15 -13.06
N GLY A 20 -11.21 -5.93 -13.12
CA GLY A 20 -11.87 -4.78 -13.71
C GLY A 20 -12.16 -4.96 -15.20
N ALA A 21 -11.18 -5.44 -15.96
CA ALA A 21 -11.35 -5.77 -17.38
C ALA A 21 -12.40 -6.88 -17.56
N PHE A 22 -12.33 -7.92 -16.72
CA PHE A 22 -13.29 -9.04 -16.73
C PHE A 22 -14.72 -8.58 -16.42
N ALA A 23 -14.91 -7.65 -15.49
CA ALA A 23 -16.22 -7.08 -15.20
C ALA A 23 -16.81 -6.35 -16.42
N SER A 24 -16.03 -5.47 -17.05
CA SER A 24 -16.52 -4.64 -18.18
C SER A 24 -16.71 -5.40 -19.49
N HIS A 25 -15.97 -6.50 -19.71
CA HIS A 25 -15.97 -7.23 -20.99
C HIS A 25 -16.48 -8.66 -20.88
N GLY A 26 -16.17 -9.36 -19.79
CA GLY A 26 -16.47 -10.79 -19.62
C GLY A 26 -17.76 -11.09 -18.86
N LEU A 27 -18.22 -10.17 -18.01
CA LEU A 27 -19.43 -10.33 -17.19
C LEU A 27 -20.63 -9.52 -17.65
N LYS A 28 -20.42 -8.45 -18.45
CA LYS A 28 -21.46 -7.46 -18.80
C LYS A 28 -22.78 -8.07 -19.32
N ASP A 29 -22.70 -9.15 -20.08
CA ASP A 29 -23.86 -9.82 -20.67
C ASP A 29 -24.27 -11.11 -19.90
N LYS A 30 -23.66 -11.38 -18.75
CA LYS A 30 -23.85 -12.61 -17.96
C LYS A 30 -24.55 -12.39 -16.62
N ILE A 31 -24.48 -11.18 -16.09
CA ILE A 31 -25.05 -10.77 -14.80
C ILE A 31 -25.78 -9.43 -14.97
N SER A 32 -26.65 -9.07 -14.04
CA SER A 32 -27.45 -7.85 -14.12
C SER A 32 -26.58 -6.58 -14.04
N PRO A 33 -27.05 -5.42 -14.54
CA PRO A 33 -26.35 -4.15 -14.41
C PRO A 33 -25.99 -3.81 -12.95
N ASP A 34 -26.90 -4.04 -12.00
CA ASP A 34 -26.66 -3.79 -10.57
C ASP A 34 -25.54 -4.68 -9.99
N GLN A 35 -25.44 -5.93 -10.48
CA GLN A 35 -24.37 -6.84 -10.10
C GLN A 35 -23.03 -6.42 -10.71
N ILE A 36 -23.02 -5.90 -11.95
CA ILE A 36 -21.82 -5.32 -12.55
C ILE A 36 -21.34 -4.13 -11.74
N ASP A 37 -22.25 -3.22 -11.38
CA ASP A 37 -21.91 -2.04 -10.59
C ASP A 37 -21.35 -2.43 -9.21
N SER A 38 -21.97 -3.42 -8.56
CA SER A 38 -21.47 -4.01 -7.32
C SER A 38 -20.06 -4.59 -7.50
N PHE A 39 -19.83 -5.39 -8.53
CA PHE A 39 -18.51 -5.95 -8.83
C PHE A 39 -17.47 -4.85 -9.04
N GLN A 40 -17.82 -3.77 -9.76
CA GLN A 40 -16.97 -2.61 -9.99
C GLN A 40 -16.66 -1.83 -8.70
N VAL A 41 -17.59 -1.78 -7.73
CA VAL A 41 -17.28 -1.29 -6.37
C VAL A 41 -16.17 -2.14 -5.73
N GLY A 42 -16.28 -3.47 -5.80
CA GLY A 42 -15.23 -4.37 -5.33
C GLY A 42 -13.87 -4.10 -6.01
N VAL A 43 -13.84 -3.94 -7.33
CA VAL A 43 -12.62 -3.62 -8.10
C VAL A 43 -12.00 -2.30 -7.64
N ARG A 44 -12.81 -1.26 -7.45
CA ARG A 44 -12.35 0.06 -7.02
C ARG A 44 -11.69 0.03 -5.64
N TYR A 45 -12.32 -0.60 -4.65
CA TYR A 45 -11.75 -0.72 -3.30
C TYR A 45 -10.51 -1.61 -3.26
N HIS A 46 -10.51 -2.71 -4.03
CA HIS A 46 -9.32 -3.54 -4.24
C HIS A 46 -8.15 -2.71 -4.75
N PHE A 47 -8.36 -1.94 -5.82
CA PHE A 47 -7.29 -1.17 -6.43
C PHE A 47 -6.78 -0.04 -5.53
N TYR A 48 -7.69 0.73 -4.89
CA TYR A 48 -7.30 1.80 -3.97
C TYR A 48 -6.42 1.30 -2.83
N HIS A 49 -6.74 0.14 -2.25
CA HIS A 49 -5.97 -0.38 -1.13
C HIS A 49 -4.73 -1.16 -1.57
N SER A 50 -4.69 -1.66 -2.80
CA SER A 50 -3.45 -2.16 -3.40
C SER A 50 -2.43 -1.02 -3.56
N ILE A 51 -2.87 0.15 -4.03
CA ILE A 51 -2.03 1.35 -4.12
C ILE A 51 -1.61 1.83 -2.72
N ALA A 52 -2.49 1.77 -1.72
CA ALA A 52 -2.11 2.07 -0.34
C ALA A 52 -1.02 1.14 0.18
N ILE A 53 -1.10 -0.18 -0.07
CA ILE A 53 -0.04 -1.14 0.31
C ILE A 53 1.26 -0.85 -0.46
N LEU A 54 1.18 -0.46 -1.73
CA LEU A 54 2.36 -0.04 -2.51
C LEU A 54 3.03 1.20 -1.88
N ALA A 55 2.24 2.20 -1.50
CA ALA A 55 2.71 3.39 -0.82
C ALA A 55 3.38 3.04 0.53
N ILE A 56 2.78 2.14 1.32
CA ILE A 56 3.38 1.61 2.56
C ILE A 56 4.73 0.93 2.27
N ALA A 57 4.81 0.11 1.22
CA ALA A 57 6.05 -0.56 0.84
C ALA A 57 7.17 0.43 0.52
N ILE A 58 6.83 1.55 -0.13
CA ILE A 58 7.74 2.67 -0.43
C ILE A 58 8.12 3.41 0.86
N LEU A 59 7.16 3.79 1.70
CA LEU A 59 7.39 4.50 2.97
C LEU A 59 8.31 3.70 3.90
N LEU A 60 8.22 2.37 3.89
CA LEU A 60 9.08 1.47 4.67
C LEU A 60 10.56 1.49 4.24
N TYR A 61 10.92 2.10 3.11
CA TYR A 61 12.32 2.40 2.79
C TYR A 61 12.88 3.56 3.61
N PHE A 62 12.02 4.53 3.96
CA PHE A 62 12.42 5.75 4.67
C PHE A 62 12.19 5.64 6.18
N ARG A 63 11.11 4.98 6.61
CA ARG A 63 10.70 4.91 8.02
C ARG A 63 10.23 3.50 8.37
N LYS A 64 10.77 2.92 9.44
CA LYS A 64 10.39 1.57 9.90
C LYS A 64 9.52 1.66 11.16
N THR A 65 8.22 1.90 10.99
CA THR A 65 7.24 1.87 12.09
C THR A 65 6.50 0.54 12.10
N SER A 66 6.10 0.07 13.28
CA SER A 66 5.21 -1.09 13.40
C SER A 66 3.83 -0.79 12.83
N PHE A 67 3.33 0.45 12.97
CA PHE A 67 2.05 0.88 12.40
C PHE A 67 1.97 0.76 10.88
N LEU A 68 3.04 1.10 10.14
CA LEU A 68 3.06 0.88 8.68
C LEU A 68 2.95 -0.60 8.32
N VAL A 69 3.60 -1.48 9.09
CA VAL A 69 3.52 -2.93 8.86
C VAL A 69 2.12 -3.45 9.12
N TRP A 70 1.50 -3.05 10.23
CA TRP A 70 0.12 -3.43 10.54
C TRP A 70 -0.88 -2.89 9.51
N ALA A 71 -0.76 -1.63 9.11
CA ALA A 71 -1.61 -1.02 8.08
C ALA A 71 -1.57 -1.83 6.78
N GLY A 72 -0.39 -2.27 6.33
CA GLY A 72 -0.24 -3.05 5.10
C GLY A 72 -0.97 -4.40 5.16
N TRP A 73 -0.89 -5.10 6.29
CA TRP A 73 -1.59 -6.37 6.47
C TRP A 73 -3.10 -6.20 6.61
N VAL A 74 -3.54 -5.18 7.33
CA VAL A 74 -4.96 -4.87 7.52
C VAL A 74 -5.62 -4.48 6.18
N PHE A 75 -4.94 -3.71 5.33
CA PHE A 75 -5.41 -3.46 3.96
C PHE A 75 -5.49 -4.74 3.14
N ALA A 76 -4.47 -5.60 3.19
CA ALA A 76 -4.49 -6.85 2.43
C ALA A 76 -5.65 -7.76 2.86
N ALA A 77 -5.86 -7.91 4.17
CA ALA A 77 -6.99 -8.66 4.72
C ALA A 77 -8.34 -8.01 4.33
N GLY A 78 -8.44 -6.69 4.39
CA GLY A 78 -9.63 -5.96 3.94
C GLY A 78 -9.95 -6.21 2.47
N ILE A 79 -8.94 -6.26 1.58
CA ILE A 79 -9.16 -6.55 0.15
C ILE A 79 -9.81 -7.92 -0.03
N LEU A 80 -9.29 -8.93 0.67
CA LEU A 80 -9.85 -10.28 0.61
C LEU A 80 -11.29 -10.33 1.16
N LEU A 81 -11.55 -9.70 2.31
CA LEU A 81 -12.86 -9.77 2.96
C LEU A 81 -13.92 -8.87 2.33
N PHE A 82 -13.57 -7.67 1.88
CA PHE A 82 -14.51 -6.71 1.28
C PHE A 82 -14.64 -6.91 -0.23
N SER A 83 -13.53 -6.92 -0.95
CA SER A 83 -13.58 -6.99 -2.42
C SER A 83 -13.85 -8.41 -2.87
N GLY A 84 -13.20 -9.39 -2.23
CA GLY A 84 -13.44 -10.81 -2.49
C GLY A 84 -14.90 -11.23 -2.24
N SER A 85 -15.53 -10.78 -1.15
CA SER A 85 -16.94 -11.07 -0.89
C SER A 85 -17.84 -10.49 -1.98
N ILE A 86 -17.65 -9.21 -2.35
CA ILE A 86 -18.43 -8.55 -3.39
C ILE A 86 -18.31 -9.27 -4.73
N TYR A 87 -17.11 -9.75 -5.11
CA TYR A 87 -16.95 -10.52 -6.35
C TYR A 87 -17.80 -11.78 -6.33
N LEU A 88 -17.74 -12.55 -5.24
CA LEU A 88 -18.51 -13.79 -5.10
C LEU A 88 -20.02 -13.53 -5.08
N LEU A 89 -20.48 -12.53 -4.31
CA LEU A 89 -21.89 -12.15 -4.26
C LEU A 89 -22.41 -11.68 -5.63
N SER A 90 -21.62 -10.89 -6.35
CA SER A 90 -22.04 -10.34 -7.66
C SER A 90 -22.11 -11.40 -8.75
N THR A 91 -21.36 -12.50 -8.62
CA THR A 91 -21.37 -13.61 -9.59
C THR A 91 -22.22 -14.81 -9.16
N ARG A 92 -22.93 -14.73 -8.03
CA ARG A 92 -23.66 -15.88 -7.43
C ARG A 92 -24.73 -16.46 -8.37
N GLU A 93 -25.46 -15.61 -9.08
CA GLU A 93 -26.53 -16.03 -9.99
C GLU A 93 -25.96 -16.70 -11.24
N TRP A 94 -24.87 -16.16 -11.78
CA TRP A 94 -24.19 -16.75 -12.93
C TRP A 94 -23.49 -18.07 -12.61
N THR A 95 -22.89 -18.20 -11.43
CA THR A 95 -22.20 -19.42 -10.99
C THR A 95 -23.15 -20.50 -10.45
N GLY A 96 -24.38 -20.13 -10.10
CA GLY A 96 -25.36 -21.01 -9.48
C GLY A 96 -25.01 -21.42 -8.05
N ILE A 97 -23.99 -20.80 -7.42
CA ILE A 97 -23.54 -21.10 -6.07
C ILE A 97 -24.04 -20.00 -5.12
N ASP A 98 -24.68 -20.39 -4.03
CA ASP A 98 -25.17 -19.44 -3.03
C ASP A 98 -24.05 -18.99 -2.07
N TRP A 99 -23.64 -17.73 -2.23
CA TRP A 99 -22.66 -17.05 -1.40
C TRP A 99 -23.27 -16.04 -0.43
N SER A 100 -24.58 -16.08 -0.19
CA SER A 100 -25.29 -15.04 0.57
C SER A 100 -24.80 -14.89 2.01
N TRP A 101 -24.21 -15.94 2.60
CA TRP A 101 -23.58 -15.91 3.92
C TRP A 101 -22.36 -14.98 4.00
N LEU A 102 -21.77 -14.58 2.87
CA LEU A 102 -20.66 -13.62 2.82
C LEU A 102 -21.12 -12.16 2.93
N GLY A 103 -22.42 -11.87 2.89
CA GLY A 103 -22.96 -10.51 3.05
C GLY A 103 -22.41 -9.80 4.30
N PRO A 104 -22.54 -10.39 5.51
CA PRO A 104 -21.99 -9.83 6.76
C PRO A 104 -20.47 -9.73 6.83
N VAL A 105 -19.72 -10.42 5.97
CA VAL A 105 -18.25 -10.35 5.91
C VAL A 105 -17.78 -9.05 5.27
N THR A 106 -18.58 -8.48 4.37
CA THR A 106 -18.23 -7.25 3.64
C THR A 106 -18.03 -6.05 4.59
N PRO A 107 -18.93 -5.74 5.54
CA PRO A 107 -18.70 -4.68 6.53
C PRO A 107 -17.41 -4.86 7.36
N LEU A 108 -17.04 -6.10 7.68
CA LEU A 108 -15.80 -6.38 8.40
C LEU A 108 -14.57 -6.00 7.58
N GLY A 109 -14.56 -6.30 6.28
CA GLY A 109 -13.50 -5.83 5.39
C GLY A 109 -13.44 -4.30 5.28
N GLY A 110 -14.59 -3.62 5.29
CA GLY A 110 -14.65 -2.16 5.34
C GLY A 110 -14.06 -1.58 6.63
N LEU A 111 -14.33 -2.21 7.78
CA LEU A 111 -13.73 -1.82 9.07
C LEU A 111 -12.21 -1.99 9.07
N LEU A 112 -11.70 -3.05 8.42
CA LEU A 112 -10.26 -3.21 8.23
C LEU A 112 -9.69 -2.05 7.40
N PHE A 113 -10.32 -1.65 6.30
CA PHE A 113 -9.85 -0.48 5.54
C PHE A 113 -9.79 0.80 6.37
N ILE A 114 -10.83 1.08 7.17
CA ILE A 114 -10.85 2.22 8.09
C ILE A 114 -9.68 2.15 9.06
N THR A 115 -9.45 0.97 9.65
CA THR A 115 -8.35 0.73 10.58
C THR A 115 -6.98 0.89 9.90
N GLY A 116 -6.84 0.41 8.67
CA GLY A 116 -5.62 0.56 7.86
C GLY A 116 -5.25 2.03 7.65
N TRP A 117 -6.23 2.86 7.28
CA TRP A 117 -6.02 4.30 7.13
C TRP A 117 -5.74 5.00 8.47
N ALA A 118 -6.44 4.61 9.54
CA ALA A 118 -6.19 5.13 10.89
C ALA A 118 -4.76 4.81 11.35
N LEU A 119 -4.27 3.58 11.12
CA LEU A 119 -2.89 3.20 11.43
C LEU A 119 -1.88 3.98 10.59
N LEU A 120 -2.18 4.24 9.32
CA LEU A 120 -1.34 5.05 8.45
C LEU A 120 -1.24 6.50 8.94
N PHE A 121 -2.37 7.07 9.36
CA PHE A 121 -2.41 8.37 10.04
C PHE A 121 -1.60 8.36 11.33
N LEU A 122 -1.81 7.40 12.23
CA LEU A 122 -1.07 7.30 13.49
C LEU A 122 0.44 7.08 13.28
N SER A 123 0.83 6.46 12.16
CA SER A 123 2.23 6.26 11.83
C SER A 123 3.01 7.57 11.63
N SER A 124 2.35 8.70 11.35
CA SER A 124 3.02 10.00 11.18
C SER A 124 3.59 10.53 12.50
N TYR A 125 2.99 10.16 13.64
CA TYR A 125 3.41 10.59 14.96
C TYR A 125 4.49 9.69 15.58
N GLN A 126 4.73 8.53 14.98
CA GLN A 126 5.69 7.56 15.49
C GLN A 126 7.08 7.82 14.90
N ASP A 127 7.78 8.83 15.43
CA ASP A 127 9.18 9.06 15.12
C ASP A 127 10.06 7.98 15.78
N ASN A 128 10.80 7.24 14.96
CA ASN A 128 11.75 6.22 15.44
C ASN A 128 13.13 6.83 15.72
N THR A 129 13.19 8.01 16.32
CA THR A 129 14.46 8.57 16.85
C THR A 129 15.05 7.71 17.97
N LEU A 130 14.27 6.81 18.58
CA LEU A 130 14.70 5.99 19.72
C LEU A 130 15.34 4.63 19.37
N ARG A 131 15.49 4.26 18.09
CA ARG A 131 16.20 3.02 17.68
C ARG A 131 17.63 3.22 17.20
N ASN A 132 18.19 4.43 17.38
CA ASN A 132 19.61 4.73 17.12
C ASN A 132 20.44 4.93 18.40
N GLY A 133 19.90 4.63 19.59
CA GLY A 133 20.60 4.75 20.88
C GLY A 133 21.38 3.50 21.32
N GLY A 134 21.55 2.49 20.45
CA GLY A 134 22.11 1.18 20.81
C GLY A 134 23.17 0.69 19.84
N ASN A 135 24.26 1.45 19.68
CA ASN A 135 25.60 0.92 19.40
C ASN A 135 26.63 2.07 19.46
N GLY A 136 26.73 2.69 20.63
CA GLY A 136 27.91 3.46 21.00
C GLY A 136 28.95 2.50 21.58
N HIS A 137 29.61 1.72 20.74
CA HIS A 137 30.93 1.19 21.08
C HIS A 137 31.77 0.92 19.82
N HIS A 138 32.82 1.74 19.71
CA HIS A 138 34.09 1.51 19.00
C HIS A 138 34.06 1.34 17.47
N ASN A 139 34.55 2.34 16.74
CA ASN A 139 35.97 2.39 16.38
C ASN A 139 36.32 3.74 15.73
N SER A 140 37.49 4.25 16.08
CA SER A 140 38.08 5.51 15.65
C SER A 140 38.58 5.46 14.21
N ASN A 141 38.87 6.67 13.70
CA ASN A 141 39.74 7.00 12.57
C ASN A 141 39.10 7.22 11.20
N GLY A 142 39.19 8.46 10.71
CA GLY A 142 38.84 8.81 9.33
C GLY A 142 38.32 10.24 9.11
N ASN A 143 38.79 11.24 9.85
CA ASN A 143 38.39 12.63 9.63
C ASN A 143 39.62 13.51 9.34
N GLY A 144 40.10 13.43 8.10
CA GLY A 144 41.19 14.28 7.58
C GLY A 144 41.02 14.73 6.14
N HIS A 145 40.19 14.06 5.33
CA HIS A 145 40.21 14.28 3.87
C HIS A 145 39.01 15.03 3.27
N LYS A 146 37.89 15.17 3.97
CA LYS A 146 36.67 15.78 3.39
C LYS A 146 36.54 17.29 3.54
N LYS A 147 37.35 17.92 4.38
CA LYS A 147 37.25 19.37 4.63
C LYS A 147 37.90 20.22 3.54
N ALA A 148 38.77 19.64 2.70
CA ALA A 148 39.47 20.37 1.64
C ALA A 148 38.62 20.57 0.37
N GLU A 149 37.80 19.58 -0.02
CA GLU A 149 37.01 19.66 -1.27
C GLU A 149 35.84 20.65 -1.20
N THR A 150 35.25 20.85 -0.02
CA THR A 150 34.09 21.74 0.16
C THR A 150 34.43 23.21 -0.04
N HIS A 151 35.68 23.63 0.16
CA HIS A 151 36.08 25.03 -0.01
C HIS A 151 36.39 25.37 -1.47
N THR A 152 36.88 24.42 -2.27
CA THR A 152 37.22 24.64 -3.69
C THR A 152 35.98 24.78 -4.57
N VAL A 153 34.92 24.01 -4.29
CA VAL A 153 33.67 24.05 -5.06
C VAL A 153 32.90 25.36 -4.82
N GLN A 154 32.88 25.88 -3.59
CA GLN A 154 32.22 27.15 -3.31
C GLN A 154 32.95 28.35 -3.94
N ALA A 155 34.29 28.32 -3.99
CA ALA A 155 35.08 29.37 -4.64
C ALA A 155 34.84 29.44 -6.15
N SER A 156 34.68 28.29 -6.82
CA SER A 156 34.46 28.23 -8.28
C SER A 156 33.04 28.66 -8.69
N ILE A 157 32.04 28.52 -7.82
CA ILE A 157 30.67 28.98 -8.08
C ILE A 157 30.56 30.50 -7.86
N ALA A 158 31.27 31.06 -6.87
CA ALA A 158 31.25 32.50 -6.60
C ALA A 158 31.84 33.34 -7.74
N SER A 159 32.89 32.86 -8.42
CA SER A 159 33.53 33.58 -9.54
C SER A 159 32.71 33.59 -10.84
N PHE A 160 31.72 32.69 -10.98
CA PHE A 160 30.87 32.61 -12.17
C PHE A 160 29.77 33.69 -12.19
N TRP A 161 29.36 34.22 -11.04
CA TRP A 161 28.33 35.26 -10.92
C TRP A 161 28.87 36.70 -10.92
N SER A 162 30.19 36.87 -10.91
CA SER A 162 30.85 38.18 -10.89
C SER A 162 31.52 38.55 -12.21
N SER A 163 31.18 37.88 -13.33
CA SER A 163 31.64 38.19 -14.69
C SER A 163 30.46 38.58 -15.58
#